data_AF-A0A918DWE0-F1
#
_entry.id   AF-A0A918DWE0-F1
#
_cell.length_a   1.000
_cell.length_b   1.000
_cell.length_c   1.000
_cell.angle_alpha   90.00
_cell.angle_beta   90.00
_cell.angle_gamma   90.00
#
_symmetry.space_group_name_H-M   'P 1'
#
loop_
_entity.id
_entity.type
_entity.pdbx_description
1 polymer ?
#
loop_
_entity_poly.entity_id
_entity_poly.type
_entity_poly.pdbx_seq_one_letter_code
_entity_poly.pdbx_strand_id
1 'polypeptide(L)'
;MVYVADPSTRPVGRESEATVDAAPPWVFQRPLDPARAPVPEGLPLAVLFDRDGTLVEDVPYNGDPALVRPMPWALDALGALRARGIPVGVVSNQSGVARGLLTRQQVEAVQRRIEQFLGPFDVWVVCPHGTGDGCGCRKPAPGLVLTAAECLDVHPSRVAVIGDVGSDVEAARAAGARGVLVPNPYTRLEEVADALEVEPNLLGAVRRLLRGDRPDPSGADGGPAR
;
A
#
# COMPACT_ATOMS: atom_id res chain seq x y z
N MET A 1 71.69 -4.71 0.87
CA MET A 1 71.10 -5.18 2.13
C MET A 1 69.78 -4.45 2.32
N VAL A 2 68.68 -5.20 2.22
CA VAL A 2 67.35 -5.03 2.83
C VAL A 2 66.89 -3.61 3.20
N TYR A 3 65.78 -3.14 2.61
CA TYR A 3 64.51 -2.95 3.32
C TYR A 3 63.36 -2.75 2.33
N VAL A 4 62.37 -3.65 2.42
CA VAL A 4 61.08 -3.59 1.73
C VAL A 4 60.10 -2.90 2.68
N ALA A 5 59.27 -1.98 2.17
CA ALA A 5 58.06 -1.52 2.84
C ALA A 5 56.92 -1.43 1.81
N ASP A 6 55.94 -2.31 2.02
CA ASP A 6 54.68 -2.47 1.30
C ASP A 6 53.66 -1.40 1.72
N PRO A 7 53.11 -0.58 0.80
CA PRO A 7 52.02 0.33 1.11
C PRO A 7 50.66 -0.39 0.97
N SER A 8 50.43 -1.43 1.77
CA SER A 8 49.11 -2.06 1.92
C SER A 8 48.32 -1.43 3.08
N THR A 9 48.01 -0.14 2.96
CA THR A 9 46.96 0.49 3.78
C THR A 9 45.74 0.72 2.92
N ARG A 10 44.86 -0.29 2.88
CA ARG A 10 43.48 -0.13 2.40
C ARG A 10 42.78 0.88 3.33
N PRO A 11 42.01 1.85 2.80
CA PRO A 11 41.18 2.68 3.66
C PRO A 11 40.15 1.78 4.34
N VAL A 12 40.11 1.87 5.67
CA VAL A 12 39.08 1.27 6.52
C VAL A 12 37.72 1.73 5.98
N GLY A 13 36.88 0.74 5.70
CA GLY A 13 35.53 0.94 5.19
C GLY A 13 34.79 1.94 6.04
N ARG A 14 34.19 2.92 5.36
CA ARG A 14 33.20 3.81 5.95
C ARG A 14 32.07 2.91 6.45
N GLU A 15 32.04 2.68 7.76
CA GLU A 15 30.91 2.05 8.43
C GLU A 15 29.66 2.79 7.95
N SER A 16 28.73 2.04 7.35
CA SER A 16 27.45 2.56 6.94
C SER A 16 26.79 3.17 8.17
N GLU A 17 26.62 4.49 8.17
CA GLU A 17 25.72 5.16 9.10
C GLU A 17 24.37 4.46 8.99
N ALA A 18 24.07 3.61 9.96
CA ALA A 18 22.73 3.10 10.16
C ALA A 18 21.85 4.34 10.32
N THR A 19 21.05 4.60 9.29
CA THR A 19 20.00 5.61 9.33
C THR A 19 19.21 5.37 10.59
N VAL A 20 19.07 6.40 11.43
CA VAL A 20 18.18 6.39 12.59
C VAL A 20 16.83 5.85 12.14
N ASP A 21 16.51 4.60 12.50
CA ASP A 21 15.27 3.96 12.10
C ASP A 21 14.13 4.76 12.73
N ALA A 22 13.41 5.50 11.89
CA ALA A 22 12.14 6.09 12.29
C ALA A 22 11.24 5.00 12.85
N ALA A 23 10.33 5.38 13.77
CA ALA A 23 9.40 4.44 14.38
C ALA A 23 8.67 3.59 13.32
N PRO A 24 8.31 2.33 13.63
CA PRO A 24 7.56 1.50 12.70
C PRO A 24 6.17 2.08 12.42
N PRO A 25 5.51 1.68 11.32
CA PRO A 25 4.12 2.07 11.09
C PRO A 25 3.21 1.51 12.19
N TRP A 26 2.05 2.13 12.39
CA TRP A 26 1.04 1.61 13.31
C TRP A 26 0.30 0.45 12.66
N VAL A 27 0.16 -0.65 13.39
CA VAL A 27 -0.55 -1.85 12.93
C VAL A 27 -1.78 -2.07 13.79
N PHE A 28 -2.93 -2.23 13.14
CA PHE A 28 -4.19 -2.65 13.76
C PHE A 28 -4.66 -3.91 13.05
N GLN A 29 -4.35 -5.06 13.63
CA GLN A 29 -4.63 -6.35 13.04
C GLN A 29 -5.75 -7.05 13.81
N ARG A 30 -6.67 -7.68 13.08
CA ARG A 30 -7.61 -8.64 13.63
C ARG A 30 -6.97 -10.03 13.64
N PRO A 31 -7.31 -10.91 14.60
CA PRO A 31 -6.89 -12.30 14.52
C PRO A 31 -7.27 -12.91 13.16
N LEU A 32 -6.32 -13.60 12.53
CA LEU A 32 -6.59 -14.33 11.30
C LEU A 32 -7.65 -15.39 11.57
N ASP A 33 -8.63 -15.49 10.68
CA ASP A 33 -9.66 -16.51 10.77
C ASP A 33 -9.12 -17.84 10.21
N PRO A 34 -8.85 -18.86 11.06
CA PRO A 34 -8.34 -20.14 10.60
C PRO A 34 -9.37 -20.94 9.80
N ALA A 35 -10.66 -20.56 9.86
CA ALA A 35 -11.74 -21.20 9.10
C ALA A 35 -12.00 -20.53 7.74
N ARG A 36 -11.20 -19.52 7.38
CA ARG A 36 -11.32 -18.81 6.10
C ARG A 36 -11.15 -19.79 4.94
N ALA A 37 -12.11 -19.78 4.02
CA ALA A 37 -12.09 -20.66 2.86
C ALA A 37 -10.81 -20.44 2.02
N PRO A 38 -10.22 -21.49 1.42
CA PRO A 38 -9.07 -21.35 0.55
C PRO A 38 -9.39 -20.41 -0.61
N VAL A 39 -8.49 -19.48 -0.90
CA VAL A 39 -8.60 -18.61 -2.06
C VAL A 39 -8.31 -19.43 -3.33
N PRO A 40 -9.15 -19.34 -4.39
CA PRO A 40 -8.89 -20.01 -5.66
C PRO A 40 -7.52 -19.70 -6.26
N GLU A 41 -6.95 -20.67 -6.98
CA GLU A 41 -5.68 -20.50 -7.69
C GLU A 41 -5.75 -19.35 -8.71
N GLY A 42 -4.63 -18.66 -8.92
CA GLY A 42 -4.52 -17.51 -9.84
C GLY A 42 -5.02 -16.18 -9.26
N LEU A 43 -5.72 -16.18 -8.12
CA LEU A 43 -6.17 -14.96 -7.46
C LEU A 43 -5.13 -14.41 -6.47
N PRO A 44 -5.16 -13.10 -6.16
CA PRO A 44 -4.41 -12.56 -5.05
C PRO A 44 -4.89 -13.19 -3.73
N LEU A 45 -3.94 -13.49 -2.85
CA LEU A 45 -4.21 -14.03 -1.52
C LEU A 45 -4.49 -12.93 -0.48
N ALA A 46 -4.30 -11.66 -0.84
CA ALA A 46 -4.75 -10.50 -0.07
C ALA A 46 -4.89 -9.29 -1.00
N VAL A 47 -5.80 -8.38 -0.68
CA VAL A 47 -5.93 -7.08 -1.35
C VAL A 47 -5.84 -5.96 -0.31
N LEU A 48 -4.90 -5.05 -0.54
CA LEU A 48 -4.68 -3.86 0.27
C LEU A 48 -5.23 -2.65 -0.47
N PHE A 49 -5.76 -1.70 0.29
CA PHE A 49 -6.35 -0.49 -0.26
C PHE A 49 -5.67 0.74 0.33
N ASP A 50 -5.47 1.79 -0.48
CA ASP A 50 -5.37 3.13 0.10
C ASP A 50 -6.71 3.53 0.74
N ARG A 51 -6.66 4.51 1.65
CA ARG A 51 -7.82 5.00 2.38
C ARG A 51 -8.51 6.17 1.67
N ASP A 52 -7.79 7.26 1.47
CA ASP A 52 -8.34 8.59 1.14
C ASP A 52 -8.33 8.76 -0.38
N GLY A 53 -9.48 9.03 -1.00
CA GLY A 53 -9.61 9.05 -2.46
C GLY A 53 -9.87 7.68 -3.08
N THR A 54 -9.61 6.60 -2.32
CA THR A 54 -9.85 5.20 -2.75
C THR A 54 -11.05 4.53 -2.05
N LEU A 55 -11.02 4.37 -0.73
CA LEU A 55 -12.12 3.75 0.04
C LEU A 55 -13.15 4.78 0.51
N VAL A 56 -12.68 5.97 0.87
CA VAL A 56 -13.50 7.11 1.31
C VAL A 56 -13.07 8.38 0.60
N GLU A 57 -13.94 9.38 0.55
CA GLU A 57 -13.61 10.70 -0.01
C GLU A 57 -12.36 11.28 0.66
N ASP A 58 -11.45 11.86 -0.13
CA ASP A 58 -10.27 12.54 0.39
C ASP A 58 -10.68 13.86 1.04
N VAL A 59 -10.56 13.90 2.37
CA VAL A 59 -10.74 15.10 3.18
C VAL A 59 -9.38 15.42 3.81
N PRO A 60 -8.77 16.59 3.50
CA PRO A 60 -7.43 16.92 3.97
C PRO A 60 -7.28 16.80 5.49
N TYR A 61 -6.37 15.94 5.94
CA TYR A 61 -6.10 15.66 7.36
C TYR A 61 -7.37 15.31 8.14
N ASN A 62 -8.18 14.39 7.61
CA ASN A 62 -9.42 13.99 8.25
C ASN A 62 -9.19 13.29 9.60
N GLY A 63 -9.51 13.99 10.68
CA GLY A 63 -9.56 13.45 12.05
C GLY A 63 -10.97 13.38 12.63
N ASP A 64 -12.00 13.67 11.82
CA ASP A 64 -13.40 13.74 12.24
C ASP A 64 -14.22 12.60 11.62
N PRO A 65 -14.66 11.61 12.41
CA PRO A 65 -15.57 10.55 11.97
C PRO A 65 -16.82 11.06 11.23
N ALA A 66 -17.33 12.25 11.55
CA ALA A 66 -18.53 12.79 10.92
C ALA A 66 -18.32 13.13 9.43
N LEU A 67 -17.07 13.30 8.99
CA LEU A 67 -16.70 13.61 7.60
C LEU A 67 -16.45 12.35 6.74
N VAL A 68 -16.47 11.16 7.33
CA VAL A 68 -16.27 9.91 6.59
C VAL A 68 -17.41 9.68 5.61
N ARG A 69 -17.09 9.61 4.32
CA ARG A 69 -18.01 9.29 3.22
C ARG A 69 -17.40 8.18 2.36
N PRO A 70 -18.00 6.98 2.31
CA PRO A 70 -17.51 5.92 1.45
C PRO A 70 -17.51 6.32 -0.04
N MET A 71 -16.45 5.95 -0.77
CA MET A 71 -16.44 6.08 -2.21
C MET A 71 -17.51 5.18 -2.84
N PRO A 72 -18.07 5.57 -4.00
CA PRO A 72 -18.94 4.69 -4.78
C PRO A 72 -18.29 3.32 -4.98
N TRP A 73 -19.11 2.27 -4.88
CA TRP A 73 -18.70 0.87 -5.09
C TRP A 73 -17.75 0.27 -4.05
N ALA A 74 -17.29 1.01 -3.03
CA ALA A 74 -16.37 0.47 -2.02
C ALA A 74 -16.97 -0.74 -1.28
N LEU A 75 -18.25 -0.67 -0.93
CA LEU A 75 -18.94 -1.79 -0.27
C LEU A 75 -19.04 -3.02 -1.19
N ASP A 76 -19.41 -2.83 -2.45
CA ASP A 76 -19.54 -3.93 -3.43
C ASP A 76 -18.18 -4.56 -3.74
N ALA A 77 -17.13 -3.75 -3.88
CA ALA A 77 -15.77 -4.20 -4.13
C ALA A 77 -15.24 -5.06 -2.98
N LEU A 78 -15.39 -4.58 -1.73
CA LEU A 78 -14.99 -5.36 -0.55
C LEU A 78 -15.86 -6.61 -0.38
N GLY A 79 -17.16 -6.52 -0.66
CA GLY A 79 -18.07 -7.66 -0.63
C GLY A 79 -17.65 -8.77 -1.60
N ALA A 80 -17.26 -8.40 -2.83
CA ALA A 80 -16.80 -9.36 -3.83
C ALA A 80 -15.53 -10.11 -3.42
N LEU A 81 -14.59 -9.44 -2.74
CA LEU A 81 -13.37 -10.07 -2.22
C LEU A 81 -13.66 -11.00 -1.03
N ARG A 82 -14.47 -10.52 -0.07
CA ARG A 82 -14.87 -11.31 1.10
C ARG A 82 -15.64 -12.56 0.71
N ALA A 83 -16.50 -12.49 -0.30
CA ALA A 83 -17.21 -13.64 -0.85
C ALA A 83 -16.29 -14.72 -1.45
N ARG A 84 -15.03 -14.38 -1.76
CA ARG A 84 -13.99 -15.30 -2.22
C ARG A 84 -13.00 -15.70 -1.11
N GLY A 85 -13.27 -15.32 0.14
CA GLY A 85 -12.38 -15.56 1.25
C GLY A 85 -11.10 -14.73 1.21
N ILE A 86 -10.98 -13.73 0.33
CA ILE A 86 -9.76 -12.93 0.19
C ILE A 86 -9.67 -11.91 1.34
N PRO A 87 -8.58 -11.91 2.13
CA PRO A 87 -8.32 -10.90 3.14
C PRO A 87 -8.22 -9.50 2.56
N VAL A 88 -8.77 -8.52 3.27
CA VAL A 88 -8.75 -7.11 2.87
C VAL A 88 -8.05 -6.28 3.94
N GLY A 89 -7.11 -5.44 3.53
CA GLY A 89 -6.37 -4.56 4.42
C GLY A 89 -6.30 -3.12 3.93
N VAL A 90 -5.90 -2.21 4.80
CA VAL A 90 -5.70 -0.79 4.46
C VAL A 90 -4.25 -0.40 4.70
N VAL A 91 -3.64 0.30 3.73
CA VAL A 91 -2.30 0.87 3.82
C VAL A 91 -2.36 2.38 3.56
N SER A 92 -2.17 3.20 4.59
CA SER A 92 -2.43 4.66 4.50
C SER A 92 -1.30 5.52 5.05
N ASN A 93 -0.97 6.59 4.32
CA ASN A 93 -0.08 7.66 4.78
C ASN A 93 -0.87 8.71 5.57
N GLN A 94 -0.59 8.89 6.86
CA GLN A 94 -1.26 9.85 7.74
C GLN A 94 -0.30 10.96 8.22
N SER A 95 0.23 11.72 7.25
CA SER A 95 1.24 12.78 7.51
C SER A 95 0.77 13.93 8.40
N GLY A 96 -0.54 14.07 8.61
CA GLY A 96 -1.10 15.03 9.57
C GLY A 96 -0.62 14.76 10.99
N VAL A 97 -0.24 13.52 11.31
CA VAL A 97 0.28 13.15 12.64
C VAL A 97 1.64 13.79 12.90
N ALA A 98 2.62 13.61 12.00
CA ALA A 98 3.93 14.27 12.12
C ALA A 98 3.85 15.80 12.15
N ARG A 99 2.77 16.38 11.59
CA ARG A 99 2.52 17.82 11.60
C ARG A 99 1.77 18.32 12.84
N GLY A 100 1.40 17.44 13.77
CA GLY A 100 0.59 17.79 14.94
C GLY A 100 -0.87 18.16 14.62
N LEU A 101 -1.33 17.90 13.39
CA LEU A 101 -2.70 18.17 12.93
C LEU A 101 -3.66 17.02 13.29
N LEU A 102 -3.12 15.81 13.47
CA LEU A 102 -3.87 14.62 13.81
C LEU A 102 -3.25 13.92 15.01
N THR A 103 -4.09 13.46 15.93
CA THR A 103 -3.73 12.52 16.97
C THR A 103 -3.96 11.09 16.51
N ARG A 104 -3.25 10.14 17.11
CA ARG A 104 -3.52 8.70 16.91
C ARG A 104 -4.99 8.35 17.19
N GLN A 105 -5.57 8.91 18.25
CA GLN A 105 -6.96 8.66 18.63
C GLN A 105 -7.95 9.12 17.56
N GLN A 106 -7.70 10.25 16.89
CA GLN A 106 -8.51 10.73 15.77
C GLN A 106 -8.42 9.80 14.56
N VAL A 107 -7.21 9.35 14.20
CA VAL A 107 -7.00 8.38 13.12
C VAL A 107 -7.76 7.07 13.41
N GLU A 108 -7.67 6.55 14.63
CA GLU A 108 -8.40 5.35 15.04
C GLU A 108 -9.92 5.58 15.08
N ALA A 109 -10.39 6.78 15.41
CA ALA A 109 -11.81 7.11 15.38
C ALA A 109 -12.38 7.12 13.95
N VAL A 110 -11.64 7.70 13.01
CA VAL A 110 -11.96 7.67 11.57
C VAL A 110 -11.94 6.24 11.06
N GLN A 111 -10.91 5.46 11.40
CA GLN A 111 -10.82 4.03 11.07
C GLN A 111 -12.07 3.26 11.51
N ARG A 112 -12.46 3.38 12.79
CA ARG A 112 -13.67 2.71 13.31
C ARG A 112 -14.93 3.12 12.55
N ARG A 113 -15.02 4.39 12.14
CA ARG A 113 -16.17 4.87 11.37
C ARG A 113 -16.19 4.33 9.95
N ILE A 114 -15.03 4.16 9.31
CA ILE A 114 -14.92 3.49 8.02
C ILE A 114 -15.40 2.04 8.14
N GLU A 115 -14.96 1.31 9.17
CA GLU A 115 -15.39 -0.08 9.39
C GLU A 115 -16.90 -0.21 9.68
N GLN A 116 -17.53 0.80 10.30
CA GLN A 116 -18.98 0.81 10.46
C GLN A 116 -19.74 0.87 9.12
N PHE A 117 -19.18 1.54 8.12
CA PHE A 117 -19.79 1.63 6.78
C PHE A 117 -19.42 0.44 5.89
N LEU A 118 -18.16 0.02 5.92
CA LEU A 118 -17.57 -0.90 4.95
C LEU A 118 -17.37 -2.32 5.49
N GLY A 119 -17.65 -2.55 6.77
CA GLY A 119 -17.30 -3.78 7.47
C GLY A 119 -15.83 -3.82 7.91
N PRO A 120 -15.43 -4.86 8.66
CA PRO A 120 -14.10 -4.96 9.23
C PRO A 120 -13.03 -5.23 8.16
N PHE A 121 -11.81 -4.75 8.41
CA PHE A 121 -10.62 -5.13 7.66
C PHE A 121 -9.76 -6.08 8.49
N ASP A 122 -9.02 -6.96 7.81
CA ASP A 122 -8.13 -7.91 8.45
C ASP A 122 -6.90 -7.21 9.05
N VAL A 123 -6.42 -6.16 8.39
CA VAL A 123 -5.29 -5.35 8.86
C VAL A 123 -5.41 -3.89 8.42
N TRP A 124 -5.02 -2.97 9.28
CA TRP A 124 -4.67 -1.60 8.92
C TRP A 124 -3.21 -1.36 9.24
N VAL A 125 -2.47 -0.82 8.27
CA VAL A 125 -1.08 -0.38 8.45
C VAL A 125 -0.99 1.10 8.08
N VAL A 126 -0.59 1.92 9.05
CA VAL A 126 -0.65 3.38 8.94
C VAL A 126 0.74 3.97 9.14
N CYS A 127 1.20 4.78 8.19
CA CYS A 127 2.42 5.56 8.34
C CYS A 127 2.09 6.93 8.98
N PRO A 128 2.51 7.22 10.22
CA PRO A 128 2.27 8.53 10.85
C PRO A 128 3.29 9.61 10.45
N HIS A 129 4.33 9.24 9.70
CA HIS A 129 5.50 10.08 9.43
C HIS A 129 5.28 11.13 8.33
N GLY A 130 6.03 12.23 8.47
CA GLY A 130 6.11 13.33 7.53
C GLY A 130 7.07 13.07 6.37
N THR A 131 7.07 13.98 5.41
CA THR A 131 8.09 14.00 4.35
C THR A 131 9.43 14.41 4.97
N GLY A 132 10.45 13.57 4.83
CA GLY A 132 11.80 13.85 5.35
C GLY A 132 12.18 13.10 6.63
N ASP A 133 11.22 12.41 7.27
CA ASP A 133 11.48 11.62 8.49
C ASP A 133 12.34 10.35 8.23
N GLY A 134 12.68 10.05 6.98
CA GLY A 134 13.56 8.93 6.62
C GLY A 134 12.95 7.54 6.85
N CYS A 135 11.65 7.43 7.10
CA CYS A 135 11.01 6.14 7.37
C CYS A 135 10.91 5.25 6.12
N GLY A 136 11.04 3.93 6.30
CA GLY A 136 10.82 2.95 5.23
C GLY A 136 9.33 2.64 4.94
N CYS A 137 8.40 3.21 5.69
CA CYS A 137 6.96 2.90 5.54
C CYS A 137 6.20 3.88 4.62
N ARG A 138 6.52 5.18 4.62
CA ARG A 138 5.76 6.18 3.84
C ARG A 138 5.78 5.86 2.35
N LYS A 139 4.60 5.63 1.74
CA LYS A 139 4.47 5.44 0.29
C LYS A 139 5.11 6.63 -0.46
N PRO A 140 5.93 6.41 -1.50
CA PRO A 140 6.07 5.18 -2.29
C PRO A 140 7.02 4.10 -1.73
N ALA A 141 7.57 4.25 -0.52
CA ALA A 141 8.32 3.17 0.11
C ALA A 141 7.44 1.92 0.36
N PRO A 142 8.00 0.71 0.28
CA PRO A 142 7.21 -0.53 0.31
C PRO A 142 6.75 -0.95 1.72
N GLY A 143 7.22 -0.29 2.77
CA GLY A 143 7.09 -0.79 4.14
C GLY A 143 5.66 -1.06 4.59
N LEU A 144 4.67 -0.21 4.23
CA LEU A 144 3.26 -0.51 4.59
C LEU A 144 2.75 -1.80 3.94
N VAL A 145 3.11 -2.05 2.68
CA VAL A 145 2.68 -3.24 1.93
C VAL A 145 3.35 -4.48 2.50
N LEU A 146 4.66 -4.41 2.77
CA LEU A 146 5.42 -5.52 3.34
C LEU A 146 4.92 -5.89 4.74
N THR A 147 4.70 -4.91 5.61
CA THR A 147 4.14 -5.14 6.95
C THR A 147 2.73 -5.74 6.87
N ALA A 148 1.87 -5.23 5.99
CA ALA A 148 0.53 -5.81 5.82
C ALA A 148 0.58 -7.25 5.32
N ALA A 149 1.48 -7.56 4.38
CA ALA A 149 1.68 -8.91 3.85
C ALA A 149 2.15 -9.88 4.94
N GLU A 150 3.09 -9.46 5.78
CA GLU A 150 3.57 -10.22 6.95
C GLU A 150 2.45 -10.48 7.96
N CYS A 151 1.67 -9.45 8.33
CA CYS A 151 0.52 -9.61 9.22
C CYS A 151 -0.51 -10.63 8.70
N LEU A 152 -0.68 -10.69 7.38
CA LEU A 152 -1.64 -11.58 6.73
C LEU A 152 -1.07 -12.97 6.41
N ASP A 153 0.21 -13.22 6.71
CA ASP A 153 0.95 -14.44 6.33
C ASP A 153 0.88 -14.72 4.81
N VAL A 154 1.05 -13.67 4.01
CA VAL A 154 0.99 -13.74 2.55
C VAL A 154 2.30 -13.23 1.95
N HIS A 155 2.88 -14.00 1.03
CA HIS A 155 4.03 -13.52 0.27
C HIS A 155 3.67 -12.28 -0.59
N PRO A 156 4.46 -11.20 -0.61
CA PRO A 156 4.10 -9.95 -1.30
C PRO A 156 3.71 -10.11 -2.78
N SER A 157 4.31 -11.07 -3.50
CA SER A 157 3.95 -11.37 -4.90
C SER A 157 2.53 -11.92 -5.12
N ARG A 158 1.84 -12.27 -4.03
CA ARG A 158 0.43 -12.69 -3.99
C ARG A 158 -0.49 -11.62 -3.40
N VAL A 159 0.03 -10.44 -3.10
CA VAL A 159 -0.73 -9.27 -2.67
C VAL A 159 -1.04 -8.38 -3.87
N ALA A 160 -2.25 -7.80 -3.88
CA ALA A 160 -2.58 -6.68 -4.73
C ALA A 160 -2.81 -5.41 -3.89
N VAL A 161 -2.47 -4.25 -4.42
CA VAL A 161 -2.71 -2.94 -3.82
C VAL A 161 -3.55 -2.10 -4.78
N ILE A 162 -4.62 -1.49 -4.29
CA ILE A 162 -5.46 -0.58 -5.06
C ILE A 162 -5.40 0.80 -4.41
N GLY A 163 -5.10 1.82 -5.20
CA GLY A 163 -5.00 3.21 -4.73
C GLY A 163 -5.28 4.20 -5.86
N ASP A 164 -5.45 5.47 -5.52
CA ASP A 164 -5.81 6.54 -6.46
C ASP A 164 -4.63 7.43 -6.86
N VAL A 165 -3.49 7.30 -6.20
CA VAL A 165 -2.28 8.07 -6.53
C VAL A 165 -1.12 7.17 -6.95
N GLY A 166 -0.21 7.71 -7.77
CA GLY A 166 0.97 6.99 -8.27
C GLY A 166 1.81 6.36 -7.16
N SER A 167 1.93 7.03 -6.01
CA SER A 167 2.69 6.51 -4.87
C SER A 167 2.16 5.18 -4.30
N ASP A 168 0.87 4.86 -4.50
CA ASP A 168 0.27 3.60 -4.06
C ASP A 168 0.76 2.43 -4.89
N VAL A 169 0.70 2.58 -6.21
CA VAL A 169 1.13 1.56 -7.16
C VAL A 169 2.65 1.42 -7.20
N GLU A 170 3.39 2.50 -6.93
CA GLU A 170 4.83 2.46 -6.73
C GLU A 170 5.22 1.68 -5.48
N ALA A 171 4.53 1.90 -4.35
CA ALA A 171 4.77 1.13 -3.12
C ALA A 171 4.47 -0.36 -3.33
N ALA A 172 3.40 -0.67 -4.07
CA ALA A 172 3.07 -2.04 -4.46
C ALA A 172 4.21 -2.67 -5.27
N ARG A 173 4.66 -1.99 -6.33
CA ARG A 173 5.74 -2.44 -7.19
C ARG A 173 7.04 -2.64 -6.41
N ALA A 174 7.40 -1.70 -5.55
CA ALA A 174 8.60 -1.77 -4.71
C ALA A 174 8.56 -2.94 -3.72
N ALA A 175 7.37 -3.35 -3.28
CA ALA A 175 7.17 -4.54 -2.45
C ALA A 175 7.13 -5.86 -3.25
N GLY A 176 7.16 -5.81 -4.58
CA GLY A 176 6.94 -6.97 -5.44
C GLY A 176 5.46 -7.41 -5.53
N ALA A 177 4.53 -6.56 -5.05
CA ALA A 177 3.09 -6.76 -5.15
C ALA A 177 2.54 -6.20 -6.47
N ARG A 178 1.30 -6.55 -6.78
CA ARG A 178 0.57 -6.02 -7.94
C ARG A 178 -0.12 -4.70 -7.58
N GLY A 179 0.16 -3.62 -8.29
CA GLY A 179 -0.53 -2.33 -8.11
C GLY A 179 -1.61 -2.11 -9.17
N VAL A 180 -2.78 -1.61 -8.77
CA VAL A 180 -3.84 -1.15 -9.68
C VAL A 180 -4.24 0.27 -9.30
N LEU A 181 -4.08 1.22 -10.23
CA LEU A 181 -4.48 2.60 -10.03
C LEU A 181 -5.97 2.78 -10.35
N VAL A 182 -6.69 3.49 -9.48
CA VAL A 182 -8.08 3.90 -9.68
C VAL A 182 -8.15 5.42 -9.66
N PRO A 183 -8.08 6.10 -10.82
CA PRO A 183 -8.00 7.54 -10.86
C PRO A 183 -9.27 8.21 -10.35
N ASN A 184 -9.10 9.33 -9.66
CA ASN A 184 -10.15 10.26 -9.30
C ASN A 184 -9.84 11.66 -9.91
N PRO A 185 -10.68 12.69 -9.73
CA PRO A 185 -10.43 14.03 -10.30
C PRO A 185 -9.14 14.71 -9.84
N TYR A 186 -8.47 14.21 -8.81
CA TYR A 186 -7.22 14.73 -8.25
C TYR A 186 -5.99 13.91 -8.66
N THR A 187 -6.18 12.70 -9.18
CA THR A 187 -5.08 11.87 -9.72
C THR A 187 -4.43 12.58 -10.90
N ARG A 188 -3.10 12.66 -10.89
CA ARG A 188 -2.35 13.36 -11.93
C ARG A 188 -2.31 12.54 -13.22
N LEU A 189 -2.37 13.21 -14.37
CA LEU A 189 -2.33 12.55 -15.67
C LEU A 189 -1.03 11.76 -15.88
N GLU A 190 0.11 12.28 -15.39
CA GLU A 190 1.37 11.53 -15.42
C GLU A 190 1.30 10.21 -14.65
N GLU A 191 0.66 10.19 -13.47
CA GLU A 191 0.52 8.99 -12.64
C GLU A 191 -0.34 7.93 -13.34
N VAL A 192 -1.37 8.37 -14.09
CA VAL A 192 -2.19 7.48 -14.91
C VAL A 192 -1.38 6.90 -16.08
N ALA A 193 -0.55 7.72 -16.72
CA ALA A 193 0.28 7.28 -17.85
C ALA A 193 1.38 6.29 -17.43
N ASP A 194 1.94 6.47 -16.22
CA ASP A 194 3.03 5.64 -15.69
C ASP A 194 2.53 4.34 -15.04
N ALA A 195 1.24 4.26 -14.70
CA ALA A 195 0.66 3.08 -14.07
C ALA A 195 0.51 1.91 -15.04
N LEU A 196 1.06 0.74 -14.66
CA LEU A 196 0.93 -0.51 -15.44
C LEU A 196 -0.52 -0.98 -15.58
N GLU A 197 -1.33 -0.74 -14.56
CA GLU A 197 -2.73 -1.13 -14.54
C GLU A 197 -3.59 0.02 -14.02
N VAL A 198 -4.58 0.39 -14.82
CA VAL A 198 -5.55 1.44 -14.50
C VAL A 198 -6.96 0.89 -14.65
N GLU A 199 -7.83 1.26 -13.71
CA GLU A 199 -9.26 0.97 -13.78
C GLU A 199 -10.10 2.21 -13.46
N PRO A 200 -11.27 2.38 -14.10
CA PRO A 200 -12.08 3.59 -13.95
C PRO A 200 -12.79 3.69 -12.59
N ASN A 201 -12.87 2.61 -11.84
CA ASN A 201 -13.45 2.59 -10.49
C ASN A 201 -13.00 1.36 -9.69
N LEU A 202 -13.21 1.44 -8.38
CA LEU A 202 -12.79 0.43 -7.41
C LEU A 202 -13.36 -0.97 -7.67
N LEU A 203 -14.62 -1.07 -8.09
CA LEU A 203 -15.24 -2.35 -8.41
C LEU A 203 -14.68 -2.96 -9.71
N GLY A 204 -14.33 -2.13 -10.70
CA GLY A 204 -13.58 -2.56 -11.88
C GLY A 204 -12.25 -3.20 -11.49
N ALA A 205 -11.46 -2.49 -10.68
CA ALA A 205 -10.19 -2.98 -10.15
C ALA A 205 -10.32 -4.33 -9.43
N VAL A 206 -11.29 -4.47 -8.53
CA VAL A 206 -11.55 -5.76 -7.87
C VAL A 206 -11.98 -6.83 -8.88
N ARG A 207 -12.88 -6.53 -9.81
CA ARG A 207 -13.31 -7.49 -10.84
C ARG A 207 -12.15 -7.94 -11.71
N ARG A 208 -11.18 -7.06 -12.02
CA ARG A 208 -9.94 -7.41 -12.71
C ARG A 208 -9.15 -8.45 -11.92
N LEU A 209 -8.87 -8.15 -10.66
CA LEU A 209 -8.12 -9.03 -9.78
C LEU A 209 -8.79 -10.40 -9.65
N LEU A 210 -10.13 -10.43 -9.61
CA LEU A 210 -10.93 -11.65 -9.53
C LEU A 210 -11.04 -12.45 -10.84
N ARG A 211 -10.62 -11.90 -11.98
CA ARG A 211 -10.49 -12.65 -13.25
C ARG A 211 -9.17 -13.43 -13.33
N GLY A 212 -8.16 -13.04 -12.55
CA GLY A 212 -6.84 -13.70 -12.55
C GLY A 212 -5.89 -13.23 -13.67
N ASP A 213 -6.33 -12.33 -14.55
CA ASP A 213 -5.49 -11.75 -15.60
C ASP A 213 -4.33 -10.98 -14.95
N ARG A 214 -3.06 -11.36 -15.15
CA ARG A 214 -1.90 -10.54 -14.77
C ARG A 214 -1.30 -9.94 -16.03
N PRO A 215 -0.91 -8.65 -16.03
CA PRO A 215 -0.17 -8.09 -17.15
C PRO A 215 1.17 -8.80 -17.30
N ASP A 216 1.59 -9.01 -18.54
CA ASP A 216 2.90 -9.54 -18.86
C ASP A 216 3.98 -8.50 -18.50
N PRO A 217 4.92 -8.80 -17.59
CA PRO A 217 5.97 -7.86 -17.19
C PRO A 217 6.93 -7.48 -18.34
N SER A 218 6.86 -8.13 -19.50
CA SER A 218 7.77 -7.90 -20.64
C SER A 218 7.26 -6.89 -21.69
N GLY A 219 6.04 -6.34 -21.54
CA GLY A 219 5.37 -5.52 -22.55
C GLY A 219 5.83 -4.06 -22.70
N ALA A 220 6.89 -3.61 -22.02
CA ALA A 220 7.31 -2.20 -22.02
C ALA A 220 8.29 -1.80 -23.15
N ASP A 221 8.73 -2.74 -24.00
CA ASP A 221 9.55 -2.43 -25.19
C ASP A 221 8.76 -2.72 -26.47
N GLY A 222 8.02 -1.72 -26.94
CA GLY A 222 7.19 -1.82 -28.13
C GLY A 222 6.90 -0.47 -28.78
N GLY A 223 7.88 0.44 -28.79
CA GLY A 223 7.78 1.64 -29.63
C GLY A 223 7.73 1.25 -31.12
N PRO A 224 6.85 1.85 -31.94
CA PRO A 224 6.78 1.48 -33.35
C PRO A 224 8.04 1.97 -34.07
N ALA A 225 8.82 1.04 -34.57
CA ALA A 225 9.73 1.32 -35.69
C ALA A 225 8.87 1.49 -36.95
N ARG A 226 8.64 2.75 -37.36
CA ARG A 226 8.58 3.21 -38.77
C ARG A 226 8.38 4.71 -38.84
#